data_AF-A0A081NIH9-F1
#
_entry.id   AF-A0A081NIH9-F1
#
_cell.length_a   1.000
_cell.length_b   1.000
_cell.length_c   1.000
_cell.angle_alpha   90.00
_cell.angle_beta   90.00
_cell.angle_gamma   90.00
#
_symmetry.space_group_name_H-M   'P 1'
#
loop_
_entity.id
_entity.type
_entity.pdbx_description
1 polymer ?
#
loop_
_entity_poly.entity_id
_entity_poly.type
_entity_poly.pdbx_seq_one_letter_code
_entity_poly.pdbx_strand_id
1 'polypeptide(L)'
;MPKLFTYLGITIFFYSNEHEPIHVHGTFGGRETKAEIILFDGVIREIKLKDKGPGLEGKKRKKFEEFVHSYAKDIVEKWVDFFVMKKSITSQIITKKVKNVKRIG
;
A
#
# COMPACT_ATOMS: atom_id res chain seq x y z
N MET A 1 10.66 9.11 -3.30
CA MET A 1 10.02 7.80 -3.09
C MET A 1 9.93 7.54 -1.59
N PRO A 2 8.90 8.09 -0.92
CA PRO A 2 8.78 7.94 0.52
C PRO A 2 8.37 6.49 0.88
N LYS A 3 9.16 5.85 1.74
CA LYS A 3 8.90 4.50 2.23
C LYS A 3 7.93 4.56 3.41
N LEU A 4 6.86 3.78 3.33
CA LEU A 4 5.77 3.78 4.31
C LEU A 4 5.94 2.66 5.32
N PHE A 5 6.15 1.45 4.81
CA PHE A 5 6.19 0.24 5.62
C PHE A 5 7.22 -0.74 5.08
N THR A 6 7.71 -1.60 5.98
CA THR A 6 8.32 -2.89 5.63
C THR A 6 7.47 -3.97 6.26
N TYR A 7 6.73 -4.73 5.46
CA TYR A 7 5.83 -5.79 5.94
C TYR A 7 6.32 -7.17 5.52
N LEU A 8 6.78 -8.00 6.47
CA LEU A 8 7.29 -9.35 6.20
C LEU A 8 8.28 -9.40 5.02
N GLY A 9 9.16 -8.39 4.96
CA GLY A 9 10.17 -8.19 3.93
C GLY A 9 9.70 -7.45 2.66
N ILE A 10 8.40 -7.21 2.49
CA ILE A 10 7.86 -6.40 1.38
C ILE A 10 8.08 -4.92 1.72
N THR A 11 8.77 -4.19 0.85
CA THR A 11 8.91 -2.73 0.98
C THR A 11 7.70 -2.07 0.34
N ILE A 12 7.03 -1.20 1.11
CA ILE A 12 5.79 -0.54 0.71
C ILE A 12 6.03 0.97 0.66
N PHE A 13 5.73 1.61 -0.47
CA PHE A 13 6.12 2.99 -0.74
C PHE A 13 5.18 3.70 -1.72
N PHE A 14 5.28 5.03 -1.78
CA PHE A 14 4.70 5.86 -2.85
C PHE A 14 5.78 6.26 -3.86
N TYR A 15 5.41 6.39 -5.13
CA TYR A 15 6.26 7.12 -6.07
C TYR A 15 6.15 8.62 -5.83
N SER A 16 7.16 9.38 -6.27
CA SER A 16 7.22 10.82 -5.99
C SER A 16 6.20 11.65 -6.79
N ASN A 17 5.67 11.11 -7.89
CA ASN A 17 4.71 11.75 -8.80
C ASN A 17 3.27 11.23 -8.59
N GLU A 18 2.95 10.81 -7.37
CA GLU A 18 1.66 10.22 -7.05
C GLU A 18 0.52 11.25 -7.13
N HIS A 19 -0.64 10.79 -7.57
CA HIS A 19 -1.89 11.55 -7.64
C HIS A 19 -3.07 10.66 -7.23
N GLU A 20 -4.28 11.22 -7.16
CA GLU A 20 -5.48 10.39 -6.98
C GLU A 20 -5.83 9.64 -8.29
N PRO A 21 -6.28 8.38 -8.24
CA PRO A 21 -6.49 7.54 -7.05
C PRO A 21 -5.18 7.13 -6.36
N ILE A 22 -5.20 6.99 -5.03
CA ILE A 22 -3.98 6.77 -4.24
C ILE A 22 -3.35 5.43 -4.64
N HIS A 23 -2.18 5.46 -5.27
CA HIS A 23 -1.43 4.25 -5.54
C HIS A 23 -0.41 3.98 -4.44
N VAL A 24 -0.28 2.71 -4.05
CA VAL A 24 0.79 2.24 -3.16
C VAL A 24 1.46 1.03 -3.78
N HIS A 25 2.79 0.96 -3.68
CA HIS A 25 3.59 -0.05 -4.33
C HIS A 25 4.22 -0.99 -3.32
N GLY A 26 4.10 -2.29 -3.56
CA GLY A 26 4.79 -3.33 -2.81
C GLY A 26 5.88 -3.98 -3.65
N THR A 27 7.13 -3.95 -3.18
CA THR A 27 8.26 -4.59 -3.86
C THR A 27 8.96 -5.63 -2.97
N PHE A 28 9.38 -6.74 -3.59
CA PHE A 28 10.19 -7.78 -2.98
C PHE A 28 10.97 -8.55 -4.06
N GLY A 29 12.29 -8.70 -3.91
CA GLY A 29 13.11 -9.48 -4.84
C GLY A 29 13.08 -8.97 -6.28
N GLY A 30 13.07 -7.64 -6.47
CA GLY A 30 13.01 -7.01 -7.81
C GLY A 30 11.64 -7.10 -8.50
N ARG A 31 10.63 -7.67 -7.83
CA ARG A 31 9.26 -7.77 -8.32
C ARG A 31 8.36 -6.75 -7.64
N GLU A 32 7.33 -6.28 -8.34
CA GLU A 32 6.47 -5.21 -7.85
C GLU A 32 5.00 -5.40 -8.22
N THR A 33 4.12 -5.14 -7.26
CA THR A 33 2.67 -5.02 -7.46
C THR A 33 2.21 -3.68 -6.93
N LYS A 34 1.36 -3.00 -7.70
CA LYS A 34 0.68 -1.76 -7.32
C LYS A 34 -0.69 -2.08 -6.74
N ALA A 35 -1.10 -1.35 -5.70
CA ALA A 35 -2.48 -1.28 -5.26
C ALA A 35 -3.02 0.12 -5.51
N GLU A 36 -4.21 0.21 -6.10
CA GLU A 36 -4.95 1.45 -6.35
C GLU A 36 -6.08 1.53 -5.33
N ILE A 37 -6.03 2.49 -4.42
CA ILE A 37 -7.05 2.73 -3.39
C ILE A 37 -7.98 3.82 -3.92
N ILE A 38 -9.23 3.43 -4.18
CA ILE A 38 -10.26 4.31 -4.73
C ILE A 38 -11.12 4.81 -3.58
N LEU A 39 -11.18 6.14 -3.43
CA LEU A 39 -11.99 6.82 -2.43
C LEU A 39 -13.19 7.51 -3.10
N PHE A 40 -14.31 7.55 -2.40
CA PHE A 40 -15.48 8.35 -2.74
C PHE A 40 -15.99 9.02 -1.47
N ASP A 41 -16.06 10.35 -1.46
CA ASP A 41 -16.37 11.17 -0.28
C ASP A 41 -15.54 10.84 0.95
N GLY A 42 -14.23 10.63 0.76
CA GLY A 42 -13.30 10.26 1.84
C GLY A 42 -13.45 8.82 2.35
N VAL A 43 -14.37 8.03 1.80
CA VAL A 43 -14.58 6.62 2.16
C VAL A 43 -13.89 5.72 1.15
N ILE A 44 -13.10 4.77 1.64
CA ILE A 44 -12.46 3.73 0.81
C ILE A 44 -13.56 2.82 0.25
N ARG A 45 -13.71 2.80 -1.08
CA ARG A 45 -14.72 2.00 -1.77
C ARG A 45 -14.15 0.72 -2.35
N GLU A 46 -12.96 0.82 -2.94
CA GLU A 46 -12.39 -0.29 -3.68
C GLU A 46 -10.85 -0.24 -3.60
N ILE A 47 -10.23 -1.42 -3.63
CA ILE A 47 -8.78 -1.58 -3.74
C ILE A 47 -8.50 -2.54 -4.88
N LYS A 48 -7.82 -2.06 -5.93
CA LYS A 48 -7.43 -2.88 -7.10
C LYS A 48 -5.96 -3.18 -7.08
N LEU A 49 -5.58 -4.42 -7.38
CA LEU A 49 -4.18 -4.80 -7.56
C LEU A 49 -3.82 -4.88 -9.03
N LYS A 50 -2.68 -4.28 -9.39
CA LYS A 50 -2.09 -4.33 -10.72
C LYS A 50 -0.62 -4.68 -10.63
N ASP A 51 -0.24 -5.80 -11.23
CA ASP A 51 1.14 -6.24 -11.27
C ASP A 51 1.97 -5.41 -12.24
N LYS A 52 3.23 -5.11 -11.89
CA LYS A 52 4.21 -4.52 -12.80
C LYS A 52 5.16 -5.62 -13.27
N GLY A 53 5.19 -5.87 -14.57
CA GLY A 53 5.92 -7.00 -15.16
C GLY A 53 5.43 -8.32 -14.55
N PRO A 54 6.32 -9.18 -14.03
CA PRO A 54 5.93 -10.48 -13.46
C PRO A 54 5.10 -10.39 -12.17
N GLY A 55 5.00 -9.20 -11.54
CA GLY A 55 4.28 -9.02 -10.28
C GLY A 55 4.97 -9.68 -9.09
N LEU A 56 4.51 -9.38 -7.88
CA LEU A 56 4.93 -10.13 -6.69
C LEU A 56 4.55 -11.61 -6.83
N GLU A 57 5.41 -12.49 -6.32
CA GLU A 57 5.13 -13.93 -6.29
C GLU A 57 3.89 -14.22 -5.42
N GLY A 58 3.08 -15.23 -5.77
CA GLY A 58 1.74 -15.45 -5.21
C GLY A 58 1.61 -15.32 -3.68
N LYS A 59 2.53 -15.91 -2.90
CA LYS A 59 2.52 -15.79 -1.43
C LYS A 59 2.78 -14.35 -0.95
N LYS A 60 3.67 -13.63 -1.63
CA LYS A 60 4.00 -12.22 -1.32
C LYS A 60 2.91 -11.28 -1.82
N ARG A 61 2.36 -11.52 -3.01
CA ARG A 61 1.23 -10.77 -3.56
C ARG A 61 0.00 -10.85 -2.66
N LYS A 62 -0.37 -12.05 -2.20
CA LYS A 62 -1.48 -12.24 -1.25
C LYS A 62 -1.25 -11.50 0.07
N LYS A 63 -0.03 -11.58 0.62
CA LYS A 63 0.33 -10.83 1.84
C LYS A 63 0.28 -9.32 1.62
N PHE A 64 0.74 -8.84 0.47
CA PHE A 64 0.64 -7.43 0.11
C PHE A 64 -0.83 -6.99 0.01
N GLU A 65 -1.67 -7.77 -0.64
CA GLU A 65 -3.12 -7.55 -0.72
C GLU A 65 -3.76 -7.42 0.68
N GLU A 66 -3.57 -8.45 1.52
CA GLU A 66 -4.09 -8.49 2.89
C GLU A 66 -3.61 -7.28 3.70
N PHE A 67 -2.35 -6.90 3.54
CA PHE A 67 -1.77 -5.74 4.20
C PHE A 67 -2.44 -4.45 3.75
N VAL A 68 -2.55 -4.21 2.44
CA VAL A 68 -3.13 -2.98 1.91
C VAL A 68 -4.59 -2.85 2.35
N HIS A 69 -5.37 -3.94 2.35
CA HIS A 69 -6.73 -3.92 2.90
C HIS A 69 -6.77 -3.61 4.39
N SER A 70 -5.83 -4.15 5.18
CA SER A 70 -5.81 -3.97 6.64
C SER A 70 -5.37 -2.57 7.06
N TYR A 71 -4.43 -1.97 6.31
CA TYR A 71 -3.80 -0.69 6.61
C TYR A 71 -4.24 0.42 5.63
N ALA A 72 -5.36 0.22 4.92
CA ALA A 72 -5.79 1.14 3.88
C ALA A 72 -5.96 2.57 4.41
N LYS A 73 -6.51 2.71 5.63
CA LYS A 73 -6.67 4.00 6.30
C LYS A 73 -5.32 4.64 6.64
N ASP A 74 -4.41 3.89 7.27
CA ASP A 74 -3.06 4.39 7.58
C ASP A 74 -2.27 4.79 6.32
N ILE A 75 -2.46 4.07 5.22
CA ILE A 75 -1.86 4.40 3.92
C ILE A 75 -2.42 5.73 3.40
N VAL A 76 -3.74 5.92 3.43
CA VAL A 76 -4.40 7.18 3.04
C VAL A 76 -3.92 8.34 3.92
N GLU A 77 -3.85 8.16 5.23
CA GLU A 77 -3.36 9.18 6.16
C GLU A 77 -1.92 9.59 5.86
N LYS A 78 -1.02 8.61 5.65
CA LYS A 78 0.36 8.90 5.24
C LYS A 78 0.45 9.59 3.88
N TRP A 79 -0.47 9.28 2.96
CA TRP A 79 -0.56 9.97 1.68
C TRP A 79 -0.93 11.44 1.87
N VAL A 80 -1.96 11.72 2.68
CA VAL A 80 -2.37 13.10 3.02
C VAL A 80 -1.23 13.84 3.71
N ASP A 81 -0.60 13.22 4.70
CA ASP A 81 0.51 13.84 5.43
C ASP A 81 1.68 14.22 4.50
N PHE A 82 2.04 13.35 3.56
CA PHE A 82 3.17 13.58 2.67
C PHE A 82 2.83 14.52 1.50
N PHE A 83 1.77 14.23 0.74
CA PHE A 83 1.46 14.94 -0.50
C PHE A 83 0.66 16.22 -0.28
N VAL A 84 -0.22 16.26 0.72
CA VAL A 84 -1.06 17.44 1.01
C VAL A 84 -0.41 18.32 2.07
N MET A 85 -0.09 17.75 3.24
CA MET A 85 0.42 18.51 4.39
C MET A 85 1.93 18.77 4.34
N LYS A 86 2.64 18.18 3.37
CA LYS A 86 4.10 18.32 3.18
C LYS A 86 4.93 17.94 4.42
N LYS A 87 4.43 17.01 5.23
CA LYS A 87 5.14 16.48 6.41
C LYS A 87 6.15 15.41 5.99
N SER A 88 7.24 15.31 6.75
CA SER A 88 8.12 14.16 6.67
C SER A 88 7.42 12.92 7.22
N ILE A 89 7.47 11.81 6.50
CA ILE A 89 6.90 10.53 6.96
C ILE A 89 8.00 9.55 7.36
N THR A 90 7.78 8.82 8.45
CA THR A 90 8.67 7.77 8.93
C THR A 90 8.16 6.40 8.51
N SER A 91 9.06 5.58 7.96
CA SER A 91 8.75 4.18 7.62
C SER A 91 8.60 3.35 8.89
N GLN A 92 7.61 2.45 8.92
CA GLN A 92 7.39 1.51 10.02
C GLN A 92 7.77 0.07 9.61
N ILE A 93 8.23 -0.75 10.55
CA ILE A 93 8.54 -2.17 10.30
C ILE A 93 7.47 -3.04 10.97
N ILE A 94 6.79 -3.86 10.18
CA ILE A 94 5.71 -4.73 10.63
C ILE A 94 6.12 -6.19 10.37
N THR A 95 6.45 -6.89 11.46
CA THR A 95 6.93 -8.28 11.44
C THR A 95 5.85 -9.29 11.79
N LYS A 96 4.73 -8.84 12.36
CA LYS A 96 3.57 -9.69 12.68
C LYS A 96 2.59 -9.71 11.52
N LYS A 97 2.03 -10.87 11.22
CA LYS A 97 0.97 -11.01 10.20
C LYS A 97 -0.24 -10.18 10.57
N VAL A 98 -0.86 -9.56 9.58
CA VAL A 98 -2.17 -8.92 9.75
C VAL A 98 -3.22 -9.98 10.08
N LYS A 99 -4.09 -9.70 11.07
CA LYS A 99 -5.19 -10.61 11.43
C LYS A 99 -6.34 -10.41 10.45
N ASN A 100 -6.94 -11.52 9.99
CA ASN A 100 -8.02 -11.61 8.99
C ASN A 100 -8.96 -10.40 8.99
N VAL A 101 -8.80 -9.52 8.01
CA VAL A 101 -9.74 -8.44 7.73
C VAL A 101 -10.76 -8.98 6.74
N LYS A 102 -12.05 -8.97 7.10
CA LYS A 102 -13.14 -9.26 6.17
C LYS A 102 -12.97 -8.34 4.96
N ARG A 103 -12.85 -8.90 3.75
CA ARG A 103 -12.86 -8.10 2.51
C ARG A 103 -14.13 -7.26 2.52
N ILE A 104 -13.98 -5.94 2.44
CA ILE A 104 -15.10 -5.07 2.11
C ILE A 104 -15.37 -5.36 0.63
N GLY A 105 -16.47 -6.06 0.38
CA GLY A 105 -16.98 -6.38 -0.95
C GLY A 105 -17.77 -5.22 -1.52
#